data_AF-A0A1D1YWC6-F1
#
_entry.id   AF-A0A1D1YWC6-F1
#
_cell.length_a   1.000
_cell.length_b   1.000
_cell.length_c   1.000
_cell.angle_alpha   90.00
_cell.angle_beta   90.00
_cell.angle_gamma   90.00
#
_symmetry.space_group_name_H-M   'P 1'
#
loop_
_entity.id
_entity.type
_entity.pdbx_description
1 polymer ?
#
loop_
_entity_poly.entity_id
_entity_poly.type
_entity_poly.pdbx_seq_one_letter_code
_entity_poly.pdbx_strand_id
1 'polypeptide(L)'
;MFPLVNRLSQLNIDMVPMIPAPPGGVSSVEQSILARDPVAMALYAVVVSVCAPVWEEIVFRGFLLPSLTRYMSLRWSIVVSAVAFALAHFNVQRLLPLVFLGVVMGAVFARTRNLLPSMLLHSLWNGFVFLDLMR
;
A
#
# COMPACT_ATOMS: atom_id res chain seq x y z
N MET A 1 1.09 15.45 -4.14
CA MET A 1 1.40 14.05 -3.80
C MET A 1 1.77 13.24 -5.04
N PHE A 2 0.91 13.21 -6.05
CA PHE A 2 1.07 12.38 -7.27
C PHE A 2 2.40 12.58 -8.06
N PRO A 3 2.88 13.82 -8.33
CA PRO A 3 4.14 13.99 -9.08
C PRO A 3 5.39 13.54 -8.32
N LEU A 4 5.31 13.50 -6.99
CA LEU A 4 6.40 13.02 -6.13
C LEU A 4 6.39 11.50 -6.11
N VAL A 5 5.22 10.87 -5.98
CA VAL A 5 5.12 9.41 -5.98
C VAL A 5 5.55 8.81 -7.32
N ASN A 6 5.18 9.42 -8.45
CA ASN A 6 5.69 8.99 -9.75
C ASN A 6 7.22 9.10 -9.83
N ARG A 7 7.81 10.20 -9.36
CA ARG A 7 9.28 10.34 -9.32
C ARG A 7 9.94 9.28 -8.44
N LEU A 8 9.38 9.01 -7.27
CA LEU A 8 9.87 7.95 -6.37
C LEU A 8 9.74 6.55 -6.99
N SER A 9 8.68 6.31 -7.75
CA SER A 9 8.49 5.05 -8.48
C SER A 9 9.56 4.87 -9.56
N GLN A 10 9.81 5.90 -10.38
CA GLN A 10 10.83 5.85 -11.44
C GLN A 10 12.23 5.62 -10.87
N LEU A 11 12.62 6.39 -9.85
CA LEU A 11 13.90 6.21 -9.16
C LEU A 11 14.10 4.78 -8.64
N ASN A 12 13.04 4.14 -8.19
CA ASN A 12 13.11 2.80 -7.64
C ASN A 12 13.22 1.71 -8.73
N ILE A 13 12.56 1.92 -9.88
CA ILE A 13 12.65 1.05 -11.05
C ILE A 13 14.06 1.13 -11.66
N ASP A 14 14.64 2.32 -11.75
CA ASP A 14 16.00 2.52 -12.31
C ASP A 14 17.09 1.80 -11.50
N MET A 15 16.85 1.53 -10.22
CA MET A 15 17.82 0.91 -9.31
C MET A 15 17.73 -0.62 -9.22
N VAL A 16 16.65 -1.25 -9.71
CA VAL A 16 16.39 -2.69 -9.48
C VAL A 16 16.09 -3.44 -10.78
N PRO A 17 16.88 -4.47 -11.15
CA PRO A 17 16.65 -5.25 -12.37
C PRO A 17 15.34 -6.06 -12.33
N MET A 18 14.66 -6.17 -13.48
CA MET A 18 13.42 -6.92 -13.66
C MET A 18 13.65 -8.43 -13.54
N ILE A 19 12.94 -9.10 -12.62
CA ILE A 19 12.91 -10.57 -12.53
C ILE A 19 11.75 -11.09 -13.38
N PRO A 20 11.96 -12.04 -14.32
CA PRO A 20 10.88 -12.62 -15.11
C PRO A 20 9.95 -13.50 -14.27
N ALA A 21 8.66 -13.48 -14.58
CA ALA A 21 7.64 -14.27 -13.88
C ALA A 21 7.79 -15.78 -14.17
N PRO A 22 7.57 -16.66 -13.17
CA PRO A 22 7.64 -18.10 -13.36
C PRO A 22 6.46 -18.63 -14.21
N PRO A 23 6.66 -19.69 -15.01
CA PRO A 23 5.60 -20.29 -15.80
C PRO A 23 4.73 -21.21 -14.93
N GLY A 24 3.46 -20.86 -14.75
CA GLY A 24 2.46 -21.67 -14.06
C GLY A 24 1.05 -21.32 -14.55
N GLY A 25 0.18 -22.32 -14.70
CA GLY A 25 -1.19 -22.13 -15.18
C GLY A 25 -2.00 -21.22 -14.25
N VAL A 26 -2.72 -20.27 -14.85
CA VAL A 26 -3.49 -19.24 -14.14
C VAL A 26 -4.73 -19.83 -13.45
N SER A 27 -4.99 -19.43 -12.20
CA SER A 27 -6.18 -19.85 -11.44
C SER A 27 -7.48 -19.34 -12.08
N SER A 28 -8.65 -19.91 -11.77
CA SER A 28 -9.94 -19.43 -12.32
C SER A 28 -10.24 -17.96 -11.96
N VAL A 29 -9.82 -17.52 -10.78
CA VAL A 29 -9.93 -16.11 -10.36
C VAL A 29 -9.01 -15.23 -11.21
N GLU A 30 -7.78 -15.66 -11.42
CA GLU A 30 -6.80 -14.95 -12.25
C GLU A 30 -7.27 -14.86 -13.71
N GLN A 31 -7.88 -15.92 -14.25
CA GLN A 31 -8.51 -15.91 -15.57
C GLN A 31 -9.65 -14.90 -15.65
N SER A 32 -10.53 -14.82 -14.65
CA SER A 32 -11.62 -13.82 -14.63
C SER A 32 -11.11 -12.38 -14.54
N ILE A 33 -10.01 -12.15 -13.82
CA ILE A 33 -9.36 -10.83 -13.77
C ILE A 33 -8.72 -10.49 -15.12
N LEU A 34 -8.00 -11.44 -15.74
CA LEU A 34 -7.41 -11.26 -17.07
C LEU A 34 -8.48 -11.03 -18.15
N ALA A 35 -9.62 -11.71 -18.04
CA ALA A 35 -10.79 -11.54 -18.91
C ALA A 35 -11.58 -10.26 -18.63
N ARG A 36 -11.21 -9.47 -17.61
CA ARG A 36 -11.91 -8.26 -17.16
C ARG A 36 -13.41 -8.49 -16.91
N ASP A 37 -13.76 -9.63 -16.32
CA ASP A 37 -15.14 -9.92 -15.92
C ASP A 37 -15.66 -8.84 -14.93
N PRO A 38 -16.80 -8.18 -15.19
CA PRO A 38 -17.23 -7.03 -14.41
C PRO A 38 -17.49 -7.35 -12.94
N VAL A 39 -17.95 -8.56 -12.63
CA VAL A 39 -18.21 -8.98 -11.25
C VAL A 39 -16.88 -9.23 -10.52
N ALA A 40 -15.96 -9.97 -11.14
CA ALA A 40 -14.63 -10.20 -10.60
C ALA A 40 -13.88 -8.88 -10.36
N MET A 41 -13.96 -7.95 -11.32
CA MET A 41 -13.33 -6.63 -11.21
C MET A 41 -13.94 -5.79 -10.08
N ALA A 42 -15.27 -5.81 -9.90
CA ALA A 42 -15.92 -5.10 -8.81
C ALA A 42 -15.52 -5.68 -7.44
N LEU A 43 -15.48 -7.00 -7.30
CA LEU A 43 -15.03 -7.66 -6.07
C LEU A 43 -13.56 -7.34 -5.77
N TYR A 44 -12.70 -7.40 -6.78
CA TYR A 44 -11.29 -7.06 -6.63
C TYR A 44 -11.09 -5.59 -6.23
N ALA A 45 -11.85 -4.67 -6.83
CA ALA A 45 -11.83 -3.25 -6.47
C ALA A 45 -12.19 -3.02 -5.00
N VAL A 46 -13.23 -3.70 -4.48
CA VAL A 46 -13.63 -3.62 -3.07
C VAL A 46 -12.54 -4.16 -2.16
N VAL A 47 -11.97 -5.32 -2.48
CA VAL A 47 -10.92 -5.92 -1.65
C VAL A 47 -9.69 -5.02 -1.59
N VAL A 48 -9.18 -4.57 -2.73
CA VAL A 48 -7.94 -3.79 -2.81
C VAL A 48 -8.12 -2.35 -2.32
N SER A 49 -9.29 -1.75 -2.51
CA SER A 49 -9.51 -0.34 -2.17
C SER A 49 -10.16 -0.14 -0.80
N VAL A 50 -10.76 -1.16 -0.19
CA VAL A 50 -11.45 -1.03 1.10
C VAL A 50 -10.92 -2.05 2.10
N CYS A 51 -11.08 -3.34 1.84
CA CYS A 51 -10.77 -4.38 2.83
C CYS A 51 -9.28 -4.38 3.21
N ALA A 52 -8.39 -4.34 2.22
CA ALA A 52 -6.95 -4.32 2.44
C ALA A 52 -6.49 -3.05 3.20
N PRO A 53 -6.82 -1.81 2.76
CA PRO A 53 -6.50 -0.60 3.51
C PRO A 53 -7.00 -0.60 4.96
N VAL A 54 -8.23 -1.04 5.21
CA VAL A 54 -8.78 -1.12 6.57
C VAL A 54 -7.94 -2.04 7.45
N TRP A 55 -7.64 -3.25 6.96
CA TRP A 55 -6.85 -4.21 7.70
C TRP A 55 -5.41 -3.73 7.94
N GLU A 56 -4.78 -3.20 6.92
CA GLU A 56 -3.40 -2.68 7.00
C GLU A 56 -3.31 -1.52 7.99
N GLU A 57 -4.25 -0.58 7.97
CA GLU A 57 -4.25 0.53 8.94
C GLU A 57 -4.44 0.05 10.38
N ILE A 58 -5.28 -0.96 10.62
CA ILE A 58 -5.43 -1.57 11.95
C ILE A 58 -4.09 -2.15 12.43
N VAL A 59 -3.41 -2.92 11.58
CA VAL A 59 -2.15 -3.58 11.96
C VAL A 59 -1.02 -2.56 12.13
N PHE A 60 -0.80 -1.70 11.15
CA PHE A 60 0.37 -0.83 11.14
C PHE A 60 0.19 0.43 12.01
N ARG A 61 -1.01 1.02 12.05
CA ARG A 61 -1.27 2.29 12.76
C ARG A 61 -2.00 2.04 14.07
N GLY A 62 -2.93 1.08 14.10
CA GLY A 62 -3.64 0.72 15.32
C GLY A 62 -2.77 -0.07 16.31
N PHE A 63 -1.87 -0.93 15.82
CA PHE A 63 -1.07 -1.81 16.67
C PHE A 63 0.44 -1.50 16.64
N LEU A 64 1.08 -1.59 15.47
CA LEU A 64 2.55 -1.53 15.38
C LEU A 64 3.10 -0.16 15.80
N LEU A 65 2.60 0.94 15.22
CA LEU A 65 3.10 2.28 15.52
C LEU A 65 2.98 2.63 17.02
N PRO A 66 1.82 2.45 17.69
CA PRO A 66 1.72 2.67 19.13
C PRO A 66 2.65 1.77 19.94
N SER A 67 2.84 0.52 19.53
CA SER A 67 3.76 -0.40 20.20
C SER A 67 5.22 0.06 20.11
N LEU A 68 5.65 0.56 18.96
CA LEU A 68 7.00 1.11 18.76
C LEU A 68 7.24 2.36 19.62
N THR A 69 6.22 3.21 19.83
CA THR A 69 6.37 4.42 20.66
C THR A 69 6.71 4.15 22.12
N ARG A 70 6.58 2.90 22.58
CA ARG A 70 7.03 2.47 23.92
C ARG A 70 8.54 2.33 24.04
N TYR A 71 9.23 2.16 22.91
CA TYR A 71 10.68 1.85 22.86
C TYR A 71 11.49 2.91 22.12
N MET A 72 10.87 3.74 21.28
CA MET A 72 11.54 4.78 20.50
C MET A 72 10.69 6.04 20.33
N SER A 73 11.31 7.13 19.87
CA SER A 73 10.59 8.38 19.65
C SER A 73 9.50 8.23 18.58
N LEU A 74 8.47 9.10 18.63
CA LEU A 74 7.37 9.10 17.66
C LEU A 74 7.86 9.20 16.22
N ARG A 75 8.88 10.04 15.95
CA ARG A 75 9.44 10.21 14.61
C ARG A 75 10.02 8.90 14.08
N TRP A 76 10.81 8.20 14.90
CA TRP A 76 11.37 6.91 14.52
C TRP A 76 10.33 5.81 14.43
N SER A 77 9.31 5.82 15.30
CA SER A 77 8.19 4.88 15.24
C SER A 77 7.42 4.99 13.92
N ILE A 78 7.18 6.22 13.44
CA ILE A 78 6.54 6.47 12.13
C ILE A 78 7.40 5.88 11.01
N VAL A 79 8.70 6.21 10.98
CA VAL A 79 9.61 5.72 9.93
C VAL A 79 9.70 4.19 9.92
N VAL A 80 9.92 3.56 11.08
CA VAL A 80 10.04 2.10 11.18
C VAL A 80 8.73 1.42 10.80
N SER A 81 7.59 1.93 11.25
CA SER A 81 6.28 1.38 10.86
C SER A 81 6.02 1.50 9.35
N ALA A 82 6.44 2.61 8.72
CA ALA A 82 6.31 2.83 7.29
C ALA A 82 7.22 1.91 6.45
N VAL A 83 8.44 1.66 6.92
CA VAL A 83 9.35 0.68 6.28
C VAL A 83 8.80 -0.73 6.42
N ALA A 84 8.32 -1.13 7.59
CA ALA A 84 7.69 -2.43 7.79
C ALA A 84 6.46 -2.62 6.88
N PHE A 85 5.62 -1.59 6.77
CA PHE A 85 4.48 -1.55 5.85
C PHE A 85 4.91 -1.78 4.39
N ALA A 86 5.93 -1.07 3.93
CA ALA A 86 6.42 -1.19 2.56
C ALA A 86 7.05 -2.57 2.28
N LEU A 87 7.78 -3.14 3.24
CA LEU A 87 8.39 -4.47 3.11
C LEU A 87 7.35 -5.60 3.08
N ALA A 88 6.23 -5.45 3.80
CA ALA A 88 5.14 -6.43 3.82
C ALA A 88 4.45 -6.61 2.45
N HIS A 89 4.69 -5.70 1.50
CA HIS A 89 4.16 -5.81 0.13
C HIS A 89 5.02 -6.69 -0.79
N PHE A 90 6.21 -7.12 -0.35
CA PHE A 90 7.14 -7.95 -1.12
C PHE A 90 7.41 -7.45 -2.55
N ASN A 91 7.29 -6.15 -2.77
CA ASN A 91 7.48 -5.52 -4.06
C ASN A 91 8.53 -4.42 -3.95
N VAL A 92 9.77 -4.79 -4.30
CA VAL A 92 10.91 -3.88 -4.21
C VAL A 92 10.70 -2.65 -5.09
N GLN A 93 10.07 -2.77 -6.26
CA GLN A 93 9.80 -1.65 -7.18
C GLN A 93 8.82 -0.61 -6.63
N ARG A 94 8.00 -0.97 -5.63
CA ARG A 94 7.06 -0.04 -4.98
C ARG A 94 7.51 0.40 -3.60
N LEU A 95 8.68 -0.04 -3.15
CA LEU A 95 9.19 0.20 -1.80
C LEU A 95 9.21 1.70 -1.45
N LEU A 96 9.86 2.55 -2.26
CA LEU A 96 9.95 3.99 -1.96
C LEU A 96 8.57 4.68 -1.91
N PRO A 97 7.69 4.52 -2.92
CA PRO A 97 6.31 4.99 -2.85
C PRO A 97 5.55 4.53 -1.60
N LEU A 98 5.68 3.25 -1.22
CA LEU A 98 4.98 2.68 -0.08
C LEU A 98 5.54 3.19 1.26
N VAL A 99 6.85 3.39 1.39
CA VAL A 99 7.45 4.04 2.56
C VAL A 99 6.93 5.46 2.69
N PHE A 100 6.90 6.22 1.60
CA PHE A 100 6.39 7.58 1.61
C PHE A 100 4.92 7.64 2.04
N LEU A 101 4.06 6.84 1.40
CA LEU A 101 2.65 6.72 1.79
C LEU A 101 2.54 6.31 3.26
N GLY A 102 3.38 5.37 3.69
CA GLY A 102 3.39 4.87 5.06
C GLY A 102 3.72 5.94 6.10
N VAL A 103 4.69 6.82 5.79
CA VAL A 103 5.05 7.97 6.63
C VAL A 103 3.91 8.98 6.69
N VAL A 104 3.26 9.28 5.55
CA VAL A 104 2.11 10.21 5.52
C VAL A 104 0.98 9.68 6.39
N MET A 105 0.59 8.41 6.22
CA MET A 105 -0.46 7.76 7.00
C MET A 105 -0.11 7.71 8.49
N GLY A 106 1.14 7.36 8.83
CA GLY A 106 1.64 7.39 10.20
C GLY A 106 1.58 8.79 10.83
N ALA A 107 1.93 9.84 10.08
CA ALA A 107 1.86 11.22 10.53
C ALA A 107 0.41 11.71 10.71
N VAL A 108 -0.51 11.33 9.80
CA VAL A 108 -1.94 11.61 9.93
C VAL A 108 -2.47 10.98 11.21
N PHE A 109 -2.27 9.67 11.39
CA PHE A 109 -2.71 8.96 12.59
C PHE A 109 -2.11 9.55 13.88
N ALA A 110 -0.82 9.89 13.87
CA ALA A 110 -0.16 10.46 15.05
C ALA A 110 -0.78 11.80 15.49
N ARG A 111 -1.30 12.59 14.55
CA ARG A 111 -1.98 13.87 14.83
C ARG A 111 -3.46 13.69 15.17
N THR A 112 -4.18 12.84 14.46
CA THR A 112 -5.64 12.68 14.62
C THR A 112 -6.01 11.73 15.75
N ARG A 113 -5.11 10.80 16.11
CA ARG A 113 -5.39 9.65 17.00
C ARG A 113 -6.62 8.84 16.54
N ASN A 114 -6.94 8.91 15.25
CA ASN A 114 -8.10 8.28 14.65
C ASN A 114 -7.63 7.53 13.39
N LEU A 115 -8.03 6.27 13.27
CA LEU A 115 -7.68 5.43 12.12
C LEU A 115 -8.45 5.84 10.86
N LEU A 116 -9.66 6.39 10.99
CA LEU A 116 -10.54 6.67 9.86
C LEU A 116 -9.91 7.61 8.81
N PRO A 117 -9.25 8.74 9.17
CA PRO A 117 -8.57 9.58 8.18
C PRO A 117 -7.46 8.85 7.42
N SER A 118 -6.73 7.96 8.10
CA SER A 118 -5.66 7.17 7.49
C SER A 118 -6.23 6.11 6.55
N MET A 119 -7.28 5.41 6.99
CA MET A 119 -8.02 4.44 6.18
C MET A 119 -8.60 5.07 4.92
N LEU A 120 -9.24 6.24 5.04
CA LEU A 120 -9.81 6.94 3.87
C LEU A 120 -8.72 7.38 2.90
N LEU A 121 -7.61 7.95 3.40
CA LEU A 121 -6.48 8.33 2.56
C LEU A 121 -5.89 7.11 1.82
N HIS A 122 -5.73 5.99 2.53
CA HIS A 122 -5.21 4.75 1.98
C HIS A 122 -6.16 4.16 0.94
N SER A 123 -7.46 4.08 1.25
CA SER A 123 -8.49 3.62 0.34
C SER A 123 -8.58 4.46 -0.94
N LEU A 124 -8.50 5.79 -0.81
CA LEU A 124 -8.47 6.69 -1.97
C LEU A 124 -7.21 6.49 -2.82
N TRP A 125 -6.06 6.27 -2.19
CA TRP A 125 -4.82 5.97 -2.89
C TRP A 125 -4.93 4.66 -3.67
N ASN A 126 -5.37 3.58 -3.02
CA ASN A 126 -5.52 2.28 -3.66
C ASN A 126 -6.58 2.30 -4.76
N GLY A 127 -7.70 3.00 -4.55
CA GLY A 127 -8.73 3.19 -5.57
C GLY A 127 -8.19 3.93 -6.80
N PHE A 128 -7.39 4.98 -6.59
CA PHE A 128 -6.73 5.69 -7.70
C PHE A 128 -5.77 4.77 -8.48
N VAL A 129 -4.91 4.02 -7.78
CA VAL A 129 -3.97 3.07 -8.41
C VAL A 129 -4.72 1.97 -9.16
N PHE A 130 -5.83 1.48 -8.61
CA PHE A 130 -6.67 0.47 -9.25
C PHE A 130 -7.28 1.01 -10.55
N LEU A 131 -7.86 2.22 -10.52
CA LEU A 131 -8.43 2.84 -11.72
C LEU A 131 -7.36 3.13 -12.79
N ASP A 132 -6.17 3.55 -12.38
CA ASP A 132 -5.06 3.79 -13.30
C ASP A 132 -4.59 2.51 -13.99
N LEU A 133 -4.56 1.39 -13.25
CA LEU A 133 -4.24 0.06 -13.79
C LEU A 133 -5.30 -0.46 -14.78
N MET A 134 -6.55 0.04 -14.69
CA MET A 134 -7.65 -0.39 -15.55
C MET A 134 -7.76 0.37 -16.87
N ARG A 135 -6.98 1.45 -17.04
CA ARG A 135 -6.84 2.13 -18.33
C ARG A 135 -6.03 1.28 -19.31
#